data_AF-A0A660LCT1-F1
#
_entry.id   AF-A0A660LCT1-F1
#
_cell.length_a   1.000
_cell.length_b   1.000
_cell.length_c   1.000
_cell.angle_alpha   90.00
_cell.angle_beta   90.00
_cell.angle_gamma   90.00
#
_symmetry.space_group_name_H-M   'P 1'
#
loop_
_entity.id
_entity.type
_entity.pdbx_description
1 polymer ?
#
loop_
_entity_poly.entity_id
_entity_poly.type
_entity_poly.pdbx_seq_one_letter_code
_entity_poly.pdbx_strand_id
1 'polypeptide(L)'
;MGGRNRLSVVSSYETAREQWDQGVRRLDDAYPEQVPTLERVTRAIQNEIRRRVGGAFTLDELVELYDEGTGWCTDLAVEEAPDEPFAWDARIVADAAFGRYARGARDYAGGRRIS
;
A
#
# COMPACT_ATOMS: atom_id res chain seq x y z
N MET A 1 -15.70 22.48 -9.60
CA MET A 1 -14.25 22.21 -9.43
C MET A 1 -13.83 22.76 -8.08
N GLY A 2 -14.01 21.97 -7.02
CA GLY A 2 -13.65 22.35 -5.66
C GLY A 2 -12.16 22.07 -5.44
N GLY A 3 -11.38 23.12 -5.19
CA GLY A 3 -9.96 22.99 -4.85
C GLY A 3 -9.83 22.22 -3.55
N ARG A 4 -9.32 20.99 -3.62
CA ARG A 4 -8.89 20.26 -2.42
C ARG A 4 -7.79 21.07 -1.76
N ASN A 5 -7.98 21.39 -0.48
CA ASN A 5 -7.02 22.18 0.29
C ASN A 5 -5.68 21.42 0.35
N ARG A 6 -4.64 22.00 -0.24
CA ARG A 6 -3.31 21.37 -0.36
C ARG A 6 -2.73 20.93 0.99
N LEU A 7 -3.10 21.62 2.09
CA LEU A 7 -2.68 21.27 3.46
C LEU A 7 -3.36 19.98 3.98
N SER A 8 -4.61 19.73 3.60
CA SER A 8 -5.34 18.51 3.98
C SER A 8 -4.81 17.29 3.23
N VAL A 9 -4.41 17.47 1.97
CA VAL A 9 -3.83 16.40 1.14
C VAL A 9 -2.43 16.00 1.63
N VAL A 10 -1.58 16.96 1.99
CA VAL A 10 -0.23 16.67 2.53
C VAL A 10 -0.31 15.89 3.83
N SER A 11 -1.24 16.26 4.73
CA SER A 11 -1.45 15.54 5.99
C SER A 11 -1.98 14.11 5.77
N SER A 12 -2.83 13.88 4.76
CA SER A 12 -3.28 12.53 4.41
C SER A 12 -2.12 11.68 3.89
N TYR A 13 -1.30 12.23 3.00
CA TYR A 13 -0.12 11.52 2.49
C TYR A 13 0.90 11.18 3.59
N GLU A 14 1.24 12.10 4.48
CA GLU A 14 2.19 11.81 5.56
C GLU A 14 1.68 10.68 6.47
N THR A 15 0.40 10.72 6.81
CA THR A 15 -0.25 9.67 7.61
C THR A 15 -0.24 8.33 6.88
N ALA A 16 -0.61 8.30 5.60
CA ALA A 16 -0.58 7.09 4.79
C ALA A 16 0.85 6.54 4.65
N ARG A 17 1.83 7.41 4.40
CA ARG A 17 3.24 7.07 4.29
C ARG A 17 3.77 6.41 5.57
N GLU A 18 3.39 6.94 6.74
CA GLU A 18 3.76 6.34 8.02
C GLU A 18 3.19 4.94 8.20
N GLN A 19 1.93 4.72 7.84
CA GLN A 19 1.30 3.40 7.90
C GLN A 19 2.00 2.41 6.94
N TRP A 20 2.22 2.84 5.70
CA TRP A 20 2.90 2.03 4.70
C TRP A 20 4.33 1.65 5.13
N ASP A 21 5.10 2.61 5.66
CA ASP A 21 6.44 2.34 6.18
C ASP A 21 6.40 1.35 7.35
N GLN A 22 5.37 1.39 8.20
CA GLN A 22 5.20 0.40 9.27
C GLN A 22 4.84 -0.98 8.70
N GLY A 23 4.01 -1.07 7.66
CA GLY A 23 3.71 -2.33 6.98
C GLY A 23 4.95 -2.98 6.38
N VAL A 24 5.80 -2.20 5.71
CA VAL A 24 7.09 -2.69 5.19
C VAL A 24 7.97 -3.21 6.33
N ARG A 25 8.07 -2.50 7.46
CA ARG A 25 8.83 -2.99 8.62
C ARG A 25 8.27 -4.28 9.19
N ARG A 26 6.94 -4.38 9.35
CA ARG A 26 6.30 -5.62 9.84
C ARG A 26 6.53 -6.82 8.92
N LEU A 27 6.58 -6.57 7.60
CA LEU A 27 6.92 -7.60 6.62
C LEU A 27 8.39 -8.03 6.73
N ASP A 28 9.30 -7.06 6.88
CA ASP A 28 10.73 -7.31 7.04
C ASP A 28 11.06 -8.02 8.37
N ASP A 29 10.29 -7.76 9.43
CA ASP A 29 10.42 -8.36 10.77
C ASP A 29 9.64 -9.68 10.95
N ALA A 30 8.96 -10.17 9.90
CA ALA A 30 8.16 -11.39 9.98
C ALA A 30 9.03 -12.64 10.22
N TYR A 31 8.43 -13.69 10.78
CA TYR A 31 9.11 -14.96 10.96
C TYR A 31 9.57 -15.52 9.59
N PRO A 32 10.80 -16.07 9.48
CA PRO A 32 11.34 -16.51 8.19
C PRO A 32 10.44 -17.45 7.39
N GLU A 33 9.70 -18.32 8.07
CA GLU A 33 8.74 -19.25 7.47
C GLU A 33 7.48 -18.57 6.91
N GLN A 34 7.12 -17.38 7.40
CA GLN A 34 5.95 -16.62 6.94
C GLN A 34 6.27 -15.73 5.74
N VAL A 35 7.52 -15.28 5.61
CA VAL A 35 7.97 -14.33 4.58
C VAL A 35 7.53 -14.74 3.16
N PRO A 36 7.68 -16.00 2.70
CA PRO A 36 7.30 -16.37 1.33
C PRO A 36 5.80 -16.14 1.04
N THR A 37 4.93 -16.42 2.00
CA THR A 37 3.48 -16.22 1.84
C THR A 37 3.12 -14.75 1.93
N LEU A 38 3.69 -14.01 2.88
CA LEU A 38 3.45 -12.57 2.99
C LEU A 38 3.93 -11.80 1.74
N GLU A 39 5.09 -12.17 1.19
CA GLU A 39 5.61 -11.61 -0.06
C GLU A 39 4.69 -11.91 -1.26
N ARG A 40 4.16 -13.15 -1.34
CA ARG A 40 3.21 -13.54 -2.39
C ARG A 40 1.95 -12.69 -2.34
N VAL A 41 1.32 -12.57 -1.18
CA VAL A 41 0.11 -11.76 -0.98
C VAL A 41 0.38 -10.28 -1.26
N THR A 42 1.48 -9.74 -0.73
CA THR A 42 1.92 -8.35 -0.97
C THR A 42 2.09 -8.07 -2.47
N ARG A 43 2.59 -9.05 -3.24
CA ARG A 43 2.73 -8.93 -4.70
C ARG A 43 1.39 -9.00 -5.42
N ALA A 44 0.47 -9.85 -4.99
CA ALA A 44 -0.88 -9.91 -5.54
C ALA A 44 -1.61 -8.57 -5.35
N ILE A 45 -1.50 -7.98 -4.16
CA ILE A 45 -2.05 -6.64 -3.87
C ILE A 45 -1.40 -5.57 -4.77
N GLN A 46 -0.07 -5.55 -4.93
CA GLN A 46 0.59 -4.61 -5.86
C GLN A 46 0.08 -4.74 -7.30
N ASN A 47 -0.21 -5.96 -7.76
CA ASN A 47 -0.78 -6.18 -9.09
C ASN A 47 -2.19 -5.60 -9.20
N GLU A 48 -2.99 -5.70 -8.14
CA GLU A 48 -4.33 -5.09 -8.08
C GLU A 48 -4.26 -3.55 -8.00
N ILE A 49 -3.34 -2.98 -7.21
CA ILE A 49 -3.07 -1.53 -7.21
C ILE A 49 -2.76 -1.06 -8.64
N ARG A 50 -1.88 -1.79 -9.34
CA ARG A 50 -1.53 -1.47 -10.73
C ARG A 50 -2.74 -1.51 -11.67
N ARG A 51 -3.69 -2.43 -11.46
CA ARG A 51 -4.92 -2.50 -12.25
C ARG A 51 -5.84 -1.32 -11.98
N ARG A 52 -5.88 -0.82 -10.74
CA ARG A 52 -6.77 0.29 -10.32
C ARG A 52 -6.23 1.67 -10.67
N VAL A 53 -4.95 1.94 -10.38
CA VAL A 53 -4.33 3.26 -10.54
C VAL A 53 -3.49 3.37 -11.82
N GLY A 54 -3.16 2.24 -12.45
CA GLY A 54 -2.31 2.19 -13.64
C GLY A 54 -0.81 2.30 -13.32
N GLY A 55 0.02 2.34 -14.37
CA GLY A 55 1.49 2.44 -14.27
C GLY A 55 2.04 3.87 -14.26
N ALA A 56 1.17 4.87 -14.30
CA ALA A 56 1.46 6.25 -14.62
C ALA A 56 0.78 7.18 -13.59
N PHE A 57 1.07 6.96 -12.31
CA PHE A 57 0.31 7.52 -11.19
C PHE A 57 1.13 8.47 -10.32
N THR A 58 0.42 9.20 -9.47
CA THR A 58 0.93 10.11 -8.44
C THR A 58 0.69 9.55 -7.04
N LEU A 59 1.40 10.09 -6.05
CA LEU A 59 1.18 9.73 -4.65
C LEU A 59 -0.24 10.06 -4.18
N ASP A 60 -0.85 11.12 -4.71
CA ASP A 60 -2.24 11.47 -4.37
C ASP A 60 -3.24 10.43 -4.86
N GLU A 61 -3.12 9.96 -6.10
CA GLU A 61 -4.00 8.90 -6.61
C GLU A 61 -3.85 7.60 -5.83
N LEU A 62 -2.64 7.32 -5.33
CA LEU A 62 -2.40 6.16 -4.48
C LEU A 62 -3.00 6.35 -3.07
N VAL A 63 -2.92 7.55 -2.49
CA VAL A 63 -3.56 7.90 -1.21
C VAL A 63 -5.08 7.86 -1.34
N GLU A 64 -5.64 8.37 -2.44
CA GLU A 64 -7.08 8.30 -2.71
C GLU A 64 -7.57 6.85 -2.71
N LEU A 65 -6.88 5.95 -3.40
CA LEU A 65 -7.20 4.52 -3.38
C LEU A 65 -7.10 3.92 -1.98
N TYR A 66 -6.12 4.35 -1.18
CA TYR A 66 -5.94 3.87 0.18
C TYR A 66 -7.07 4.35 1.11
N ASP A 67 -7.46 5.62 1.00
CA ASP A 67 -8.52 6.27 1.78
C ASP A 67 -9.93 5.77 1.41
N GLU A 68 -10.14 5.31 0.18
CA GLU A 68 -11.38 4.63 -0.25
C GLU A 68 -11.61 3.30 0.50
N GLY A 69 -10.56 2.74 1.08
CA GLY A 69 -10.60 1.56 1.93
C GLY A 69 -9.87 0.36 1.34
N THR A 70 -9.25 -0.40 2.23
CA THR A 70 -8.38 -1.55 1.90
C THR A 70 -9.06 -2.90 2.08
N GLY A 71 -10.40 -2.95 2.20
CA GLY A 71 -11.15 -4.21 2.39
C GLY A 71 -10.88 -5.25 1.30
N TRP A 72 -10.74 -4.80 0.05
CA TRP A 72 -10.38 -5.66 -1.09
C TRP A 72 -8.98 -6.28 -0.96
N CYS A 73 -8.06 -5.68 -0.19
CA CYS A 73 -6.75 -6.28 0.08
C CYS A 73 -6.90 -7.52 0.97
N THR A 74 -7.78 -7.46 1.97
CA THR A 74 -8.07 -8.59 2.84
C THR A 74 -8.76 -9.71 2.07
N ASP A 75 -9.75 -9.37 1.23
CA ASP A 75 -10.42 -10.37 0.38
C ASP A 75 -9.41 -11.10 -0.54
N LEU A 76 -8.50 -10.33 -1.17
CA LEU A 76 -7.45 -10.89 -2.00
C LEU A 76 -6.43 -11.71 -1.19
N ALA A 77 -6.10 -11.28 0.04
CA ALA A 77 -5.21 -12.04 0.92
C ALA A 77 -5.81 -13.40 1.32
N VAL A 78 -7.12 -13.44 1.58
CA VAL A 78 -7.85 -14.69 1.84
C VAL A 78 -7.86 -15.59 0.60
N GLU A 79 -8.03 -15.02 -0.60
CA GLU A 79 -8.00 -15.79 -1.86
C GLU A 79 -6.60 -16.37 -2.15
N GLU A 80 -5.54 -15.59 -1.96
CA GLU A 80 -4.15 -15.96 -2.28
C GLU A 80 -3.48 -16.88 -1.24
N ALA A 81 -4.03 -16.92 -0.02
CA ALA A 81 -3.48 -17.68 1.10
C ALA A 81 -4.60 -18.12 2.08
N PRO A 82 -5.56 -18.97 1.64
CA PRO A 82 -6.77 -19.29 2.40
C PRO A 82 -6.52 -20.13 3.66
N ASP A 83 -5.36 -20.78 3.77
CA ASP A 83 -5.00 -21.62 4.92
C ASP A 83 -3.99 -20.91 5.84
N GLU A 84 -3.62 -19.67 5.52
CA GLU A 84 -2.57 -18.91 6.20
C GLU A 84 -3.08 -17.57 6.74
N PRO A 85 -3.88 -17.57 7.82
CA PRO A 85 -4.51 -16.36 8.36
C PRO A 85 -3.53 -15.28 8.83
N PHE A 86 -2.26 -15.64 9.09
CA PHE A 86 -1.21 -14.67 9.38
C PHE A 86 -0.94 -13.71 8.20
N ALA A 87 -1.33 -14.08 6.98
CA ALA A 87 -1.14 -13.27 5.78
C ALA A 87 -2.34 -12.36 5.45
N TRP A 88 -3.40 -12.36 6.27
CA TRP A 88 -4.60 -11.54 6.03
C TRP A 88 -4.56 -10.18 6.72
N ASP A 89 -3.54 -9.91 7.55
CA ASP A 89 -3.42 -8.62 8.24
C ASP A 89 -3.04 -7.52 7.25
N ALA A 90 -4.03 -6.69 6.88
CA ALA A 90 -3.85 -5.56 5.97
C ALA A 90 -2.76 -4.58 6.45
N ARG A 91 -2.53 -4.46 7.76
CA ARG A 91 -1.47 -3.61 8.35
C ARG A 91 -0.05 -4.11 8.05
N ILE A 92 0.06 -5.31 7.47
CA ILE A 92 1.29 -5.90 6.96
C ILE A 92 1.23 -5.90 5.44
N VAL A 93 0.35 -6.71 4.84
CA VAL A 93 0.42 -7.00 3.40
C VAL A 93 -0.11 -5.86 2.53
N ALA A 94 -1.15 -5.14 2.96
CA ALA A 94 -1.67 -3.99 2.22
C ALA A 94 -0.70 -2.81 2.39
N ASP A 95 -0.39 -2.44 3.62
CA ASP A 95 0.52 -1.33 3.93
C ASP A 95 1.89 -1.50 3.24
N ALA A 96 2.46 -2.71 3.27
CA ALA A 96 3.71 -3.00 2.56
C ALA A 96 3.55 -2.89 1.03
N ALA A 97 2.43 -3.34 0.48
CA ALA A 97 2.15 -3.25 -0.96
C ALA A 97 2.04 -1.80 -1.42
N PHE A 98 1.27 -0.98 -0.71
CA PHE A 98 1.15 0.46 -0.99
C PHE A 98 2.49 1.19 -0.83
N GLY A 99 3.24 0.91 0.23
CA GLY A 99 4.56 1.51 0.47
C GLY A 99 5.60 1.15 -0.60
N ARG A 100 5.61 -0.11 -1.06
CA ARG A 100 6.49 -0.55 -2.15
C ARG A 100 6.04 0.04 -3.48
N TYR A 101 4.74 0.09 -3.75
CA TYR A 101 4.20 0.65 -4.99
C TYR A 101 4.43 2.17 -5.08
N ALA A 102 4.32 2.91 -3.97
CA ALA A 102 4.55 4.36 -3.90
C ALA A 102 5.90 4.81 -4.49
N ARG A 103 6.93 3.96 -4.44
CA ARG A 103 8.25 4.23 -5.02
C ARG A 103 8.23 4.37 -6.55
N GLY A 104 7.19 3.87 -7.21
CA GLY A 104 6.96 4.01 -8.65
C GLY A 104 6.14 5.24 -9.04
N ALA A 105 5.66 6.05 -8.08
CA ALA A 105 4.90 7.25 -8.38
C ALA A 105 5.79 8.31 -9.06
N ARG A 106 5.21 9.07 -9.99
CA ARG A 106 5.93 10.05 -10.80
C ARG A 106 6.45 11.25 -10.00
N ASP A 107 5.78 11.56 -8.90
CA ASP A 107 6.12 12.63 -7.96
C ASP A 107 6.85 12.12 -6.71
N TYR A 108 7.38 10.89 -6.74
CA TYR A 108 8.17 10.32 -5.66
C TYR A 108 9.64 10.74 -5.74
N ALA A 109 10.12 11.45 -4.72
CA ALA A 109 11.51 11.87 -4.56
C ALA A 109 12.13 11.29 -3.27
N GLY A 110 12.25 9.96 -3.22
CA GLY A 110 12.93 9.26 -2.12
C GLY A 110 12.20 9.37 -0.78
N GLY A 111 10.88 9.36 -0.79
CA GLY A 111 10.02 9.47 0.40
C GLY A 111 9.41 10.86 0.61
N ARG A 112 9.76 11.83 -0.24
CA ARG A 112 9.09 13.13 -0.31
C ARG A 112 8.29 13.23 -1.60
N ARG A 113 7.17 13.92 -1.54
CA ARG A 113 6.41 14.34 -2.71
C ARG A 113 7.04 15.61 -3.28
N ILE A 114 7.31 15.65 -4.58
CA ILE A 114 7.68 16.89 -5.28
C ILE A 114 6.44 17.55 -5.87
N SER A 115 6.27 18.83 -5.54
CA SER A 115 5.18 19.69 -6.03
C SER A 115 5.50 20.28 -7.40
#